data_AF-V4Q571-F1
#
_entry.id   AF-V4Q571-F1
#
_cell.length_a   1.000
_cell.length_b   1.000
_cell.length_c   1.000
_cell.angle_alpha   90.00
_cell.angle_beta   90.00
_cell.angle_gamma   90.00
#
_symmetry.space_group_name_H-M   'P 1'
#
loop_
_entity.id
_entity.type
_entity.pdbx_description
1 polymer ?
#
loop_
_entity_poly.entity_id
_entity_poly.type
_entity_poly.pdbx_seq_one_letter_code
_entity_poly.pdbx_strand_id
1 'polypeptide(L)'
;MKLLLPLIAASLMAATACPAATLYTGDRIDGARVIEKLDAADLPVGRTKLWFRALDNPTGQAWYVPVVVVKGEKPGPNFLLTAGIHGDELNGIGVLQRLTQDLDPKTLSGTVVTIPGLNTPGLLHSTRTYTSSHGGAGGNLNRLIPSDPEAVAGDTDAATRFAARLWSQLFMGNADFAIDLHTQSRGGTYGAFVFAQTRAARHLGDLLRPDVIHMDPGIEGAVENMLNGVEIPAVTYELGTAEVWDEAYIGRAMAGIRNVMIDAGMLGGQVTTTGPAPFVGNESYEVKSPHGGWANTKVKLNQDVKTGDVVAVITNAFGDVTATLKAPVDGRVIVVPVDPRTDAGENVVRILRWNDALPCKTDGCPSSVEMVKDN
;
A
#
# COMPACT_ATOMS: atom_id res chain seq x y z
N MET A 1 -47.37 -7.86 -53.64
CA MET A 1 -48.33 -7.67 -52.53
C MET A 1 -48.52 -9.03 -51.89
N LYS A 2 -47.94 -9.44 -50.76
CA LYS A 2 -47.35 -8.81 -49.57
C LYS A 2 -46.09 -9.61 -49.16
N LEU A 3 -45.03 -8.93 -48.72
CA LEU A 3 -43.89 -9.56 -48.02
C LEU A 3 -44.36 -10.01 -46.62
N LEU A 4 -44.10 -11.26 -46.23
CA LEU A 4 -44.12 -11.69 -44.83
C LEU A 4 -42.68 -11.67 -44.31
N LEU A 5 -42.39 -10.80 -43.34
CA LEU A 5 -41.21 -10.88 -42.48
C LEU A 5 -41.48 -11.89 -41.35
N PRO A 6 -40.52 -12.73 -40.95
CA PRO A 6 -40.61 -13.44 -39.69
C PRO A 6 -40.21 -12.50 -38.54
N LEU A 7 -41.08 -12.40 -37.53
CA LEU A 7 -40.76 -11.76 -36.25
C LEU A 7 -39.69 -12.61 -35.55
N ILE A 8 -38.46 -12.10 -35.45
CA ILE A 8 -37.46 -12.62 -34.52
C ILE A 8 -37.79 -12.01 -33.16
N ALA A 9 -38.36 -12.82 -32.27
CA ALA A 9 -38.52 -12.46 -30.87
C ALA A 9 -37.13 -12.42 -30.23
N ALA A 10 -36.61 -11.22 -29.99
CA ALA A 10 -35.44 -11.02 -29.15
C ALA A 10 -35.84 -11.28 -27.70
N SER A 11 -35.51 -12.46 -27.18
CA SER A 11 -35.55 -12.76 -25.76
C SER A 11 -34.48 -11.91 -25.05
N LEU A 12 -34.89 -10.79 -24.47
CA LEU A 12 -34.11 -10.11 -23.44
C LEU A 12 -33.98 -11.08 -22.25
N MET A 13 -32.85 -11.78 -22.17
CA MET A 13 -32.40 -12.32 -20.89
C MET A 13 -32.03 -11.12 -20.02
N ALA A 14 -32.95 -10.69 -19.17
CA ALA A 14 -32.59 -9.88 -18.02
C ALA A 14 -31.59 -10.71 -17.20
N ALA A 15 -30.30 -10.37 -17.31
CA ALA A 15 -29.30 -10.83 -16.37
C ALA A 15 -29.74 -10.32 -14.99
N THR A 16 -30.38 -11.18 -14.21
CA THR A 16 -30.58 -10.96 -12.79
C THR A 16 -29.19 -10.78 -12.19
N ALA A 17 -28.81 -9.55 -11.87
CA ALA A 17 -27.63 -9.27 -11.08
C ALA A 17 -27.76 -10.11 -9.80
N CYS A 18 -26.93 -11.14 -9.66
CA CYS A 18 -26.83 -11.88 -8.41
C CYS A 18 -26.45 -10.82 -7.35
N PRO A 19 -27.19 -10.68 -6.25
CA PRO A 19 -26.82 -9.70 -5.24
C PRO A 19 -25.41 -10.05 -4.75
N ALA A 20 -24.50 -9.07 -4.82
CA ALA A 20 -23.21 -9.21 -4.17
C ALA A 20 -23.45 -9.55 -2.69
N ALA A 21 -22.72 -10.54 -2.18
CA ALA A 21 -22.90 -11.09 -0.85
C ALA A 21 -21.56 -11.60 -0.32
N THR A 22 -21.38 -11.55 1.00
CA THR A 22 -20.21 -12.16 1.63
C THR A 22 -20.34 -13.68 1.51
N LEU A 23 -19.30 -14.34 1.00
CA LEU A 23 -19.28 -15.80 0.84
C LEU A 23 -18.55 -16.42 2.03
N TYR A 24 -19.27 -17.14 2.88
CA TYR A 24 -18.73 -17.83 4.05
C TYR A 24 -18.38 -19.28 3.73
N THR A 25 -17.25 -19.80 4.23
CA THR A 25 -16.91 -21.23 4.07
C THR A 25 -17.70 -22.13 5.03
N GLY A 26 -18.25 -21.55 6.10
CA GLY A 26 -18.83 -22.27 7.24
C GLY A 26 -17.84 -22.50 8.39
N ASP A 27 -16.54 -22.30 8.16
CA ASP A 27 -15.51 -22.50 9.18
C ASP A 27 -15.44 -21.36 10.20
N ARG A 28 -14.85 -21.65 11.36
CA ARG A 28 -14.50 -20.67 12.38
C ARG A 28 -13.09 -20.94 12.93
N ILE A 29 -12.31 -19.88 13.11
CA ILE A 29 -10.99 -19.91 13.73
C ILE A 29 -11.00 -18.91 14.89
N ASP A 30 -10.75 -19.38 16.10
CA ASP A 30 -10.83 -18.59 17.34
C ASP A 30 -12.13 -17.79 17.46
N GLY A 31 -13.24 -18.39 17.01
CA GLY A 31 -14.57 -17.79 16.99
C GLY A 31 -14.87 -16.85 15.82
N ALA A 32 -13.86 -16.36 15.08
CA ALA A 32 -14.04 -15.56 13.89
C ALA A 32 -14.47 -16.42 12.70
N ARG A 33 -15.43 -15.94 11.90
CA ARG A 33 -15.94 -16.65 10.71
C ARG A 33 -14.93 -16.56 9.57
N VAL A 34 -14.88 -17.61 8.76
CA VAL A 34 -14.05 -17.65 7.55
C VAL A 34 -14.87 -17.31 6.31
N ILE A 35 -14.30 -16.49 5.43
CA ILE A 35 -14.89 -16.05 4.16
C ILE A 35 -13.98 -16.35 2.97
N GLU A 36 -14.57 -16.52 1.80
CA GLU A 36 -13.87 -16.59 0.50
C GLU A 36 -14.06 -15.34 -0.35
N LYS A 37 -15.02 -14.49 0.03
CA LYS A 37 -15.29 -13.19 -0.58
C LYS A 37 -15.92 -12.27 0.46
N LEU A 38 -15.48 -11.02 0.48
CA LEU A 38 -16.08 -9.97 1.30
C LEU A 38 -17.06 -9.15 0.46
N ASP A 39 -18.25 -8.94 1.01
CA ASP A 39 -19.10 -7.79 0.70
C ASP A 39 -19.41 -7.07 2.02
N ALA A 40 -18.75 -5.94 2.25
CA ALA A 40 -18.88 -5.20 3.50
C ALA A 40 -20.31 -4.64 3.70
N ALA A 41 -21.08 -4.46 2.63
CA ALA A 41 -22.47 -4.02 2.71
C ALA A 41 -23.39 -5.09 3.34
N ASP A 42 -23.04 -6.38 3.24
CA ASP A 42 -23.77 -7.51 3.84
C ASP A 42 -23.50 -7.65 5.36
N LEU A 43 -22.44 -7.02 5.89
CA LEU A 43 -22.13 -7.13 7.32
C LEU A 43 -23.06 -6.28 8.18
N PRO A 44 -23.36 -6.72 9.43
CA PRO A 44 -24.12 -5.91 10.37
C PRO A 44 -23.33 -4.66 10.79
N VAL A 45 -24.06 -3.63 11.24
CA VAL A 45 -23.47 -2.50 11.95
C VAL A 45 -22.69 -3.00 13.15
N GLY A 46 -21.55 -2.36 13.42
CA GLY A 46 -20.65 -2.74 14.51
C GLY A 46 -19.29 -3.19 13.98
N ARG A 47 -18.62 -4.03 14.78
CA ARG A 47 -17.27 -4.52 14.48
C ARG A 47 -17.32 -6.01 14.19
N THR A 48 -16.90 -6.41 13.01
CA THR A 48 -16.85 -7.80 12.58
C THR A 48 -15.40 -8.22 12.34
N LYS A 49 -14.98 -9.32 12.97
CA LYS A 49 -13.68 -9.97 12.73
C LYS A 49 -13.89 -11.20 11.85
N LEU A 50 -13.11 -11.29 10.77
CA LEU A 50 -13.19 -12.36 9.78
C LEU A 50 -11.79 -12.87 9.45
N TRP A 51 -11.74 -14.12 9.00
CA TRP A 51 -10.59 -14.67 8.30
C TRP A 51 -10.94 -14.83 6.83
N PHE A 52 -10.13 -14.25 5.95
CA PHE A 52 -10.25 -14.51 4.53
C PHE A 52 -9.37 -15.70 4.15
N ARG A 53 -9.98 -16.75 3.60
CA ARG A 53 -9.26 -17.88 3.00
C ARG A 53 -8.69 -17.43 1.66
N ALA A 54 -7.42 -17.04 1.64
CA ALA A 54 -6.80 -16.50 0.44
C ALA A 54 -6.42 -17.60 -0.57
N LEU A 55 -5.72 -18.63 -0.09
CA LEU A 55 -5.27 -19.76 -0.89
C LEU A 55 -4.95 -20.96 0.02
N ASP A 56 -4.79 -22.14 -0.55
CA ASP A 56 -4.26 -23.32 0.15
C ASP A 56 -2.73 -23.30 0.17
N ASN A 57 -2.15 -23.73 1.29
CA ASN A 57 -0.73 -23.87 1.52
C ASN A 57 -0.24 -25.28 1.17
N PRO A 58 1.09 -25.54 1.15
CA PRO A 58 1.65 -26.84 0.74
C PRO A 58 1.21 -28.06 1.56
N THR A 59 0.59 -27.85 2.74
CA THR A 59 0.08 -28.92 3.60
C THR A 59 -1.42 -29.17 3.43
N GLY A 60 -2.06 -28.49 2.48
CA GLY A 60 -3.52 -28.56 2.26
C GLY A 60 -4.34 -27.77 3.28
N GLN A 61 -3.70 -26.95 4.12
CA GLN A 61 -4.36 -25.99 5.01
C GLN A 61 -4.47 -24.63 4.32
N ALA A 62 -5.28 -23.71 4.85
CA ALA A 62 -5.40 -22.39 4.24
C ALA A 62 -4.38 -21.38 4.76
N TRP A 63 -3.96 -20.49 3.86
CA TRP A 63 -3.46 -19.18 4.22
C TRP A 63 -4.64 -18.26 4.52
N TYR A 64 -4.78 -17.91 5.79
CA TYR A 64 -5.81 -16.98 6.25
C TYR A 64 -5.24 -15.57 6.33
N VAL A 65 -6.02 -14.59 5.89
CA VAL A 65 -5.71 -13.16 5.99
C VAL A 65 -6.72 -12.52 6.96
N PRO A 66 -6.26 -11.79 7.99
CA PRO A 66 -7.16 -11.17 8.96
C PRO A 66 -7.89 -10.00 8.31
N VAL A 67 -9.21 -9.93 8.48
CA VAL A 67 -10.03 -8.80 8.03
C VAL A 67 -10.85 -8.29 9.21
N VAL A 68 -10.79 -6.99 9.46
CA VAL A 68 -11.63 -6.33 10.46
C VAL A 68 -12.45 -5.25 9.77
N VAL A 69 -13.76 -5.37 9.86
CA VAL A 69 -14.71 -4.40 9.31
C VAL A 69 -15.39 -3.66 10.46
N VAL A 70 -15.34 -2.33 10.43
CA VAL A 70 -16.09 -1.45 11.32
C VAL A 70 -17.14 -0.72 10.49
N LYS A 71 -18.40 -1.12 10.63
CA LYS A 71 -19.53 -0.55 9.90
C LYS A 71 -20.31 0.38 10.81
N GLY A 72 -20.46 1.64 10.38
CA GLY A 72 -21.16 2.68 11.11
C GLY A 72 -22.69 2.52 11.08
N GLU A 73 -23.37 3.18 12.01
CA GLU A 73 -24.85 3.27 12.03
C GLU A 73 -25.41 4.09 10.87
N LYS A 74 -24.61 5.03 10.34
CA LYS A 74 -25.03 5.95 9.27
C LYS A 74 -24.46 5.51 7.93
N PRO A 75 -25.21 5.67 6.82
CA PRO A 75 -24.67 5.54 5.48
C PRO A 75 -23.47 6.47 5.25
N GLY A 76 -22.54 6.06 4.42
CA GLY A 76 -21.33 6.81 4.10
C GLY A 76 -20.40 5.96 3.23
N PRO A 77 -19.19 6.46 2.93
CA PRO A 77 -18.28 5.78 2.02
C PRO A 77 -17.63 4.54 2.66
N ASN A 78 -17.07 3.69 1.81
CA ASN A 78 -16.22 2.57 2.19
C ASN A 78 -14.75 2.97 2.12
N PHE A 79 -14.05 2.85 3.24
CA PHE A 79 -12.63 3.16 3.34
C PHE A 79 -11.82 1.88 3.52
N LEU A 80 -11.00 1.54 2.51
CA LEU A 80 -10.10 0.39 2.56
C LEU A 80 -8.73 0.79 3.10
N LEU A 81 -8.24 0.03 4.07
CA LEU A 81 -6.95 0.24 4.72
C LEU A 81 -6.19 -1.07 4.78
N THR A 82 -5.03 -1.12 4.14
CA THR A 82 -4.21 -2.33 4.05
C THR A 82 -2.85 -2.12 4.68
N ALA A 83 -2.27 -3.21 5.20
CA ALA A 83 -0.91 -3.21 5.73
C ALA A 83 -0.29 -4.59 5.62
N GLY A 84 1.04 -4.65 5.62
CA GLY A 84 1.79 -5.91 5.64
C GLY A 84 1.64 -6.70 4.34
N ILE A 85 1.58 -6.02 3.19
CA ILE A 85 1.77 -6.66 1.88
C ILE A 85 3.21 -7.18 1.74
N HIS A 86 4.15 -6.50 2.38
CA HIS A 86 5.48 -6.98 2.66
C HIS A 86 5.58 -7.43 4.13
N GLY A 87 6.15 -8.61 4.36
CA GLY A 87 6.11 -9.28 5.66
C GLY A 87 7.09 -8.74 6.71
N ASP A 88 8.02 -7.86 6.32
CA ASP A 88 8.95 -7.17 7.21
C ASP A 88 8.49 -5.74 7.58
N GLU A 89 7.31 -5.32 7.12
CA GLU A 89 6.80 -3.96 7.30
C GLU A 89 5.64 -3.94 8.31
N LEU A 90 5.93 -3.57 9.56
CA LEU A 90 5.03 -3.83 10.68
C LEU A 90 4.20 -2.62 11.13
N ASN A 91 4.72 -1.39 11.07
CA ASN A 91 4.06 -0.22 11.64
C ASN A 91 2.61 -0.03 11.16
N GLY A 92 2.34 -0.27 9.87
CA GLY A 92 0.98 -0.22 9.31
C GLY A 92 0.00 -1.18 10.02
N ILE A 93 0.42 -2.39 10.37
CA ILE A 93 -0.41 -3.35 11.11
C ILE A 93 -0.82 -2.76 12.47
N GLY A 94 0.13 -2.10 13.16
CA GLY A 94 -0.10 -1.45 14.45
C GLY A 94 -1.04 -0.25 14.36
N VAL A 95 -1.01 0.50 13.25
CA VAL A 95 -2.00 1.55 12.95
C VAL A 95 -3.38 0.95 12.81
N LEU A 96 -3.55 -0.11 12.00
CA LEU A 96 -4.85 -0.73 11.76
C LEU A 96 -5.45 -1.36 13.02
N GLN A 97 -4.62 -1.99 13.85
CA GLN A 97 -5.07 -2.56 15.12
C GLN A 97 -5.60 -1.48 16.07
N ARG A 98 -4.88 -0.35 16.23
CA ARG A 98 -5.32 0.77 17.08
C ARG A 98 -6.57 1.43 16.53
N LEU A 99 -6.57 1.78 15.24
CA LEU A 99 -7.71 2.39 14.55
C LEU A 99 -8.99 1.58 14.74
N THR A 100 -8.92 0.27 14.49
CA THR A 100 -10.11 -0.58 14.62
C THR A 100 -10.63 -0.67 16.04
N GLN A 101 -9.79 -0.56 17.09
CA GLN A 101 -10.26 -0.48 18.47
C GLN A 101 -10.91 0.87 18.79
N ASP A 102 -10.31 1.96 18.32
CA ASP A 102 -10.70 3.33 18.65
C ASP A 102 -11.98 3.80 17.95
N LEU A 103 -12.30 3.23 16.78
CA LEU A 103 -13.51 3.60 16.03
C LEU A 103 -14.78 3.13 16.75
N ASP A 104 -15.67 4.06 17.10
CA ASP A 104 -17.02 3.79 17.61
C ASP A 104 -18.04 3.69 16.45
N PRO A 105 -18.61 2.50 16.18
CA PRO A 105 -19.63 2.31 15.14
C PRO A 105 -20.85 3.23 15.27
N LYS A 106 -21.19 3.70 16.48
CA LYS A 106 -22.35 4.57 16.70
C LYS A 106 -22.16 5.98 16.13
N THR A 107 -20.91 6.42 16.01
CA THR A 107 -20.58 7.77 15.52
C THR A 107 -20.02 7.76 14.11
N LEU A 108 -19.60 6.59 13.62
CA LEU A 108 -19.08 6.39 12.27
C LEU A 108 -20.19 6.47 11.21
N SER A 109 -19.88 7.12 10.09
CA SER A 109 -20.68 7.05 8.86
C SER A 109 -19.90 6.27 7.80
N GLY A 110 -20.56 5.33 7.14
CA GLY A 110 -19.93 4.42 6.18
C GLY A 110 -19.25 3.21 6.82
N THR A 111 -18.27 2.65 6.13
CA THR A 111 -17.61 1.40 6.52
C THR A 111 -16.10 1.53 6.43
N VAL A 112 -15.37 1.08 7.45
CA VAL A 112 -13.91 0.94 7.40
C VAL A 112 -13.56 -0.53 7.29
N VAL A 113 -12.91 -0.91 6.19
CA VAL A 113 -12.39 -2.26 5.96
C VAL A 113 -10.89 -2.22 6.18
N THR A 114 -10.40 -2.96 7.18
CA THR A 114 -8.96 -3.03 7.48
C THR A 114 -8.43 -4.44 7.31
N ILE A 115 -7.22 -4.53 6.78
CA ILE A 115 -6.52 -5.80 6.56
C ILE A 115 -5.14 -5.74 7.24
N PRO A 116 -5.06 -6.02 8.56
CA PRO A 116 -3.83 -5.94 9.35
C PRO A 116 -2.92 -7.16 9.10
N GLY A 117 -2.35 -7.24 7.90
CA GLY A 117 -1.43 -8.28 7.48
C GLY A 117 -1.91 -9.03 6.24
N LEU A 118 -1.74 -8.42 5.06
CA LEU A 118 -2.15 -8.98 3.77
C LEU A 118 -1.39 -10.27 3.42
N ASN A 119 -0.07 -10.25 3.57
CA ASN A 119 0.82 -11.32 3.13
C ASN A 119 1.17 -12.22 4.31
N THR A 120 0.21 -13.01 4.81
CA THR A 120 0.47 -13.91 5.94
C THR A 120 1.62 -14.91 5.73
N PRO A 121 1.88 -15.43 4.51
CA PRO A 121 3.09 -16.21 4.24
C PRO A 121 4.36 -15.38 4.44
N GLY A 122 4.43 -14.19 3.84
CA GLY A 122 5.58 -13.29 4.02
C GLY A 122 5.78 -12.85 5.47
N LEU A 123 4.71 -12.57 6.21
CA LEU A 123 4.77 -12.17 7.62
C LEU A 123 5.37 -13.27 8.52
N LEU A 124 4.96 -14.53 8.31
CA LEU A 124 5.50 -15.67 9.08
C LEU A 124 6.98 -15.92 8.82
N HIS A 125 7.47 -15.53 7.64
CA HIS A 125 8.87 -15.64 7.26
C HIS A 125 9.65 -14.33 7.40
N SER A 126 8.98 -13.24 7.81
CA SER A 126 9.53 -11.88 7.83
C SER A 126 10.22 -11.53 6.50
N THR A 127 9.55 -11.75 5.37
CA THR A 127 10.09 -11.47 4.03
C THR A 127 9.28 -10.41 3.32
N ARG A 128 9.96 -9.55 2.55
CA ARG A 128 9.30 -8.58 1.67
C ARG A 128 8.30 -9.25 0.73
N THR A 129 8.63 -10.41 0.18
CA THR A 129 7.79 -11.08 -0.81
C THR A 129 6.87 -12.16 -0.21
N TYR A 130 5.97 -12.70 -1.03
CA TYR A 130 5.20 -13.89 -0.68
C TYR A 130 6.15 -15.09 -0.51
N THR A 131 6.16 -15.71 0.67
CA THR A 131 7.05 -16.85 0.96
C THR A 131 6.22 -17.98 1.57
N SER A 132 5.88 -19.00 0.79
CA SER A 132 5.03 -20.12 1.24
C SER A 132 5.77 -21.33 1.82
N SER A 133 7.10 -21.37 1.72
CA SER A 133 7.93 -22.47 2.19
C SER A 133 9.38 -22.03 2.46
N HIS A 134 10.21 -22.94 2.98
CA HIS A 134 11.61 -22.65 3.27
C HIS A 134 12.46 -22.56 1.99
N GLY A 135 13.26 -21.50 1.87
CA GLY A 135 14.39 -21.44 0.94
C GLY A 135 14.22 -20.57 -0.31
N GLY A 136 13.11 -19.85 -0.49
CA GLY A 136 12.96 -18.92 -1.61
C GLY A 136 11.94 -17.81 -1.34
N ALA A 137 12.33 -16.58 -1.63
CA ALA A 137 11.41 -15.45 -1.78
C ALA A 137 10.56 -15.69 -3.04
N GLY A 138 9.25 -15.78 -2.90
CA GLY A 138 8.33 -15.80 -4.04
C GLY A 138 8.14 -14.40 -4.62
N GLY A 139 7.06 -14.22 -5.40
CA GLY A 139 6.76 -12.94 -6.04
C GLY A 139 6.46 -11.81 -5.03
N ASN A 140 6.84 -10.59 -5.38
CA ASN A 140 6.39 -9.41 -4.65
C ASN A 140 4.91 -9.17 -4.95
N LEU A 141 4.02 -9.34 -3.97
CA LEU A 141 2.58 -9.14 -4.17
C LEU A 141 2.26 -7.72 -4.66
N ASN A 142 3.03 -6.71 -4.24
CA ASN A 142 2.89 -5.32 -4.69
C ASN A 142 3.45 -5.10 -6.13
N ARG A 143 3.72 -6.18 -6.86
CA ARG A 143 4.03 -6.21 -8.31
C ARG A 143 3.10 -7.14 -9.10
N LEU A 144 2.20 -7.82 -8.38
CA LEU A 144 1.32 -8.85 -8.93
C LEU A 144 -0.15 -8.45 -8.84
N ILE A 145 -0.46 -7.22 -8.39
CA ILE A 145 -1.84 -6.69 -8.34
C ILE A 145 -2.10 -5.81 -9.57
N PRO A 146 -3.30 -5.79 -10.16
CA PRO A 146 -4.31 -6.82 -10.07
C PRO A 146 -3.80 -8.00 -10.90
N SER A 147 -3.65 -9.16 -10.29
CA SER A 147 -3.49 -10.35 -11.11
C SER A 147 -4.82 -10.61 -11.81
N ASP A 148 -4.74 -11.10 -13.05
CA ASP A 148 -5.89 -11.46 -13.88
C ASP A 148 -6.90 -12.30 -13.09
N PRO A 149 -8.22 -11.99 -13.12
CA PRO A 149 -9.25 -12.87 -12.56
C PRO A 149 -9.17 -14.32 -13.05
N GLU A 150 -8.71 -14.57 -14.29
CA GLU A 150 -8.47 -15.92 -14.82
C GLU A 150 -7.27 -16.60 -14.15
N ALA A 151 -6.30 -15.84 -13.62
CA ALA A 151 -5.16 -16.40 -12.90
C ALA A 151 -5.60 -17.22 -11.68
N VAL A 152 -6.73 -16.88 -11.04
CA VAL A 152 -7.30 -17.64 -9.90
C VAL A 152 -7.56 -19.11 -10.28
N ALA A 153 -7.97 -19.35 -11.53
CA ALA A 153 -8.33 -20.67 -12.07
C ALA A 153 -7.27 -21.27 -13.02
N GLY A 154 -6.30 -20.48 -13.48
CA GLY A 154 -5.26 -20.87 -14.44
C GLY A 154 -4.01 -21.51 -13.82
N ASP A 155 -3.13 -21.98 -14.70
CA ASP A 155 -1.81 -22.56 -14.37
C ASP A 155 -0.77 -21.45 -14.06
N THR A 156 -1.02 -20.70 -12.98
CA THR A 156 -0.15 -19.61 -12.50
C THR A 156 0.40 -19.91 -11.10
N ASP A 157 1.50 -19.25 -10.73
CA ASP A 157 2.15 -19.48 -9.44
C ASP A 157 1.29 -19.02 -8.24
N ALA A 158 1.62 -19.52 -7.05
CA ALA A 158 0.84 -19.29 -5.85
C ALA A 158 0.77 -17.80 -5.43
N ALA A 159 1.82 -17.01 -5.65
CA ALA A 159 1.82 -15.59 -5.27
C ALA A 159 0.85 -14.80 -6.16
N THR A 160 0.88 -15.08 -7.47
CA THR A 160 -0.04 -14.49 -8.46
C THR A 160 -1.50 -14.81 -8.13
N ARG A 161 -1.81 -16.07 -7.84
CA ARG A 161 -3.17 -16.50 -7.43
C ARG A 161 -3.63 -15.87 -6.12
N PHE A 162 -2.71 -15.73 -5.15
CA PHE A 162 -2.98 -15.06 -3.89
C PHE A 162 -3.31 -13.57 -4.11
N ALA A 163 -2.51 -12.86 -4.91
CA ALA A 163 -2.75 -11.46 -5.28
C ALA A 163 -4.09 -11.28 -6.02
N ALA A 164 -4.42 -12.16 -6.96
CA ALA A 164 -5.68 -12.15 -7.69
C ALA A 164 -6.90 -12.26 -6.75
N ARG A 165 -6.80 -13.14 -5.74
CA ARG A 165 -7.84 -13.34 -4.72
C ARG A 165 -7.99 -12.12 -3.80
N LEU A 166 -6.90 -11.51 -3.35
CA LEU A 166 -6.94 -10.26 -2.57
C LEU A 166 -7.68 -9.16 -3.36
N TRP A 167 -7.27 -8.94 -4.60
CA TRP A 167 -7.87 -7.92 -5.46
C TRP A 167 -9.36 -8.18 -5.70
N SER A 168 -9.69 -9.34 -6.28
CA SER A 168 -11.04 -9.62 -6.77
C SER A 168 -12.07 -9.94 -5.68
N GLN A 169 -11.63 -10.51 -4.55
CA GLN A 169 -12.53 -11.01 -3.50
C GLN A 169 -12.52 -10.18 -2.22
N LEU A 170 -11.52 -9.33 -2.00
CA LEU A 170 -11.46 -8.44 -0.83
C LEU A 170 -11.53 -6.96 -1.19
N PHE A 171 -10.77 -6.50 -2.19
CA PHE A 171 -10.64 -5.06 -2.43
C PHE A 171 -11.80 -4.53 -3.26
N MET A 172 -12.01 -5.13 -4.43
CA MET A 172 -13.01 -4.67 -5.38
C MET A 172 -14.43 -4.77 -4.81
N GLY A 173 -15.17 -3.66 -4.88
CA GLY A 173 -16.51 -3.53 -4.32
C GLY A 173 -16.55 -3.11 -2.84
N ASN A 174 -15.41 -3.02 -2.16
CA ASN A 174 -15.32 -2.67 -0.73
C ASN A 174 -14.54 -1.38 -0.46
N ALA A 175 -14.26 -0.56 -1.48
CA ALA A 175 -13.48 0.67 -1.36
C ALA A 175 -14.03 1.78 -2.27
N ASP A 176 -14.30 2.95 -1.69
CA ASP A 176 -14.49 4.22 -2.39
C ASP A 176 -13.18 5.05 -2.40
N PHE A 177 -12.30 4.79 -1.44
CA PHE A 177 -10.92 5.28 -1.39
C PHE A 177 -10.08 4.36 -0.49
N ALA A 178 -8.75 4.44 -0.61
CA ALA A 178 -7.85 3.57 0.13
C ALA A 178 -6.53 4.20 0.58
N ILE A 179 -5.90 3.59 1.60
CA ILE A 179 -4.52 3.84 1.98
C ILE A 179 -3.83 2.49 2.19
N ASP A 180 -2.73 2.27 1.49
CA ASP A 180 -1.86 1.11 1.71
C ASP A 180 -0.67 1.53 2.58
N LEU A 181 -0.56 0.93 3.76
CA LEU A 181 0.42 1.30 4.77
C LEU A 181 1.68 0.43 4.65
N HIS A 182 2.81 1.08 4.39
CA HIS A 182 4.12 0.47 4.22
C HIS A 182 5.11 0.98 5.27
N THR A 183 6.28 0.34 5.31
CA THR A 183 7.52 0.93 5.82
C THR A 183 8.61 0.71 4.78
N GLN A 184 9.79 1.28 4.96
CA GLN A 184 10.91 0.75 4.18
C GLN A 184 11.16 -0.71 4.59
N SER A 185 11.39 -1.61 3.62
CA SER A 185 11.85 -2.97 3.91
C SER A 185 13.24 -2.96 4.58
N ARG A 186 13.69 -4.12 5.08
CA ARG A 186 15.01 -4.22 5.72
C ARG A 186 16.12 -3.57 4.89
N GLY A 187 17.05 -2.95 5.61
CA GLY A 187 18.24 -2.31 5.02
C GLY A 187 18.17 -0.79 5.05
N GLY A 188 16.97 -0.18 5.00
CA GLY A 188 16.81 1.27 5.02
C GLY A 188 15.65 1.77 5.88
N THR A 189 15.45 3.08 5.88
CA THR A 189 14.30 3.74 6.52
C THR A 189 13.78 4.87 5.64
N TYR A 190 12.47 5.10 5.70
CA TYR A 190 11.82 6.33 5.23
C TYR A 190 11.53 7.28 6.39
N GLY A 191 11.19 8.54 6.08
CA GLY A 191 10.39 9.38 6.97
C GLY A 191 8.91 8.99 6.91
N ALA A 192 8.02 9.87 7.37
CA ALA A 192 6.62 9.77 6.97
C ALA A 192 6.54 10.21 5.50
N PHE A 193 6.27 9.30 4.58
CA PHE A 193 6.41 9.56 3.14
C PHE A 193 5.21 9.00 2.37
N VAL A 194 4.64 9.80 1.47
CA VAL A 194 3.47 9.40 0.67
C VAL A 194 3.83 9.36 -0.81
N PHE A 195 3.49 8.26 -1.48
CA PHE A 195 3.42 8.20 -2.94
C PHE A 195 2.00 8.56 -3.38
N ALA A 196 1.89 9.50 -4.33
CA ALA A 196 0.62 9.96 -4.87
C ALA A 196 0.71 10.10 -6.39
N GLN A 197 -0.30 9.61 -7.09
CA GLN A 197 -0.35 9.61 -8.55
C GLN A 197 -1.38 10.61 -9.05
N THR A 198 -2.66 10.44 -8.70
CA THR A 198 -3.75 11.27 -9.21
C THR A 198 -3.99 12.51 -8.34
N ARG A 199 -4.79 13.46 -8.84
CA ARG A 199 -5.23 14.60 -8.01
C ARG A 199 -6.00 14.17 -6.77
N ALA A 200 -6.85 13.15 -6.90
CA ALA A 200 -7.61 12.62 -5.78
C ALA A 200 -6.69 11.93 -4.75
N ALA A 201 -5.70 11.16 -5.21
CA ALA A 201 -4.67 10.58 -4.35
C ALA A 201 -3.83 11.66 -3.65
N ARG A 202 -3.44 12.72 -4.37
CA ARG A 202 -2.71 13.86 -3.79
C ARG A 202 -3.48 14.52 -2.65
N HIS A 203 -4.80 14.67 -2.79
CA HIS A 203 -5.66 15.21 -1.74
C HIS A 203 -5.62 14.34 -0.46
N LEU A 204 -5.65 13.01 -0.59
CA LEU A 204 -5.44 12.10 0.55
C LEU A 204 -4.06 12.33 1.19
N GLY A 205 -3.01 12.46 0.39
CA GLY A 205 -1.65 12.76 0.85
C GLY A 205 -1.54 14.06 1.66
N ASP A 206 -2.25 15.10 1.25
CA ASP A 206 -2.28 16.39 1.97
C ASP A 206 -2.94 16.27 3.35
N LEU A 207 -4.00 15.46 3.47
CA LEU A 207 -4.71 15.20 4.73
C LEU A 207 -3.87 14.35 5.71
N LEU A 208 -3.04 13.44 5.17
CA LEU A 208 -2.15 12.58 5.96
C LEU A 208 -1.01 13.34 6.65
N ARG A 209 -0.63 14.52 6.13
CA ARG A 209 0.45 15.38 6.66
C ARG A 209 1.80 14.64 6.84
N PRO A 210 2.32 13.97 5.80
CA PRO A 210 3.64 13.34 5.84
C PRO A 210 4.76 14.39 5.86
N ASP A 211 6.01 13.95 6.03
CA ASP A 211 7.18 14.81 5.83
C ASP A 211 7.39 15.12 4.34
N VAL A 212 7.07 14.16 3.49
CA VAL A 212 7.30 14.21 2.05
C VAL A 212 6.12 13.62 1.28
N ILE A 213 5.77 14.24 0.16
CA ILE A 213 4.89 13.68 -0.88
C ILE A 213 5.70 13.56 -2.17
N HIS A 214 5.74 12.36 -2.73
CA HIS A 214 6.29 12.09 -4.04
C HIS A 214 5.16 11.94 -5.05
N MET A 215 5.12 12.87 -6.00
CA MET A 215 4.23 12.82 -7.16
C MET A 215 4.88 11.98 -8.24
N ASP A 216 4.41 10.74 -8.41
CA ASP A 216 5.02 9.79 -9.35
C ASP A 216 4.00 9.18 -10.32
N PRO A 217 4.43 8.79 -11.55
CA PRO A 217 3.58 8.12 -12.54
C PRO A 217 2.86 6.86 -12.07
N GLY A 218 3.29 6.27 -10.96
CA GLY A 218 2.86 4.98 -10.46
C GLY A 218 3.72 3.84 -10.99
N ILE A 219 3.71 2.73 -10.24
CA ILE A 219 4.33 1.47 -10.60
C ILE A 219 3.22 0.45 -10.87
N GLU A 220 3.26 -0.20 -12.03
CA GLU A 220 2.36 -1.30 -12.34
C GLU A 220 2.54 -2.41 -11.30
N GLY A 221 1.43 -2.91 -10.76
CA GLY A 221 1.51 -3.88 -9.68
C GLY A 221 1.19 -3.33 -8.29
N ALA A 222 1.42 -2.04 -8.06
CA ALA A 222 1.31 -1.44 -6.74
C ALA A 222 -0.16 -1.16 -6.38
N VAL A 223 -0.58 -1.55 -5.16
CA VAL A 223 -2.00 -1.54 -4.74
C VAL A 223 -2.67 -0.20 -5.03
N GLU A 224 -2.05 0.90 -4.61
CA GLU A 224 -2.55 2.25 -4.77
C GLU A 224 -2.67 2.65 -6.24
N ASN A 225 -1.69 2.29 -7.08
CA ASN A 225 -1.70 2.67 -8.48
C ASN A 225 -2.76 1.88 -9.25
N MET A 226 -2.96 0.62 -8.90
CA MET A 226 -4.00 -0.20 -9.50
C MET A 226 -5.40 0.24 -9.09
N LEU A 227 -5.59 0.65 -7.83
CA LEU A 227 -6.85 1.26 -7.38
C LEU A 227 -7.10 2.60 -8.09
N ASN A 228 -6.08 3.45 -8.18
CA ASN A 228 -6.17 4.71 -8.92
C ASN A 228 -6.54 4.49 -10.39
N GLY A 229 -6.01 3.42 -11.03
CA GLY A 229 -6.32 3.05 -12.41
C GLY A 229 -7.77 2.63 -12.67
N VAL A 230 -8.51 2.23 -11.62
CA VAL A 230 -9.95 1.96 -11.66
C VAL A 230 -10.76 3.06 -10.94
N GLU A 231 -10.19 4.27 -10.87
CA GLU A 231 -10.80 5.49 -10.33
C GLU A 231 -11.13 5.46 -8.83
N ILE A 232 -10.49 4.57 -8.05
CA ILE A 232 -10.55 4.57 -6.58
C ILE A 232 -9.32 5.34 -6.05
N PRO A 233 -9.48 6.52 -5.44
CA PRO A 233 -8.36 7.31 -4.93
C PRO A 233 -7.59 6.53 -3.86
N ALA A 234 -6.28 6.34 -4.09
CA ALA A 234 -5.43 5.60 -3.16
C ALA A 234 -4.01 6.15 -3.11
N VAL A 235 -3.37 5.97 -1.96
CA VAL A 235 -1.95 6.33 -1.73
C VAL A 235 -1.23 5.22 -0.97
N THR A 236 0.07 5.08 -1.22
CA THR A 236 0.99 4.38 -0.31
C THR A 236 1.47 5.37 0.75
N TYR A 237 1.46 4.96 2.02
CA TYR A 237 2.00 5.73 3.13
C TYR A 237 3.07 4.94 3.89
N GLU A 238 4.31 5.37 3.73
CA GLU A 238 5.51 4.85 4.38
C GLU A 238 5.67 5.38 5.80
N LEU A 239 5.91 4.46 6.75
CA LEU A 239 5.96 4.73 8.19
C LEU A 239 7.26 4.27 8.82
N GLY A 240 8.40 4.74 8.29
CA GLY A 240 9.70 4.53 8.93
C GLY A 240 10.45 3.26 8.51
N THR A 241 11.03 2.58 9.51
CA THR A 241 11.89 1.40 9.36
C THR A 241 11.11 0.09 9.46
N ALA A 242 11.61 -0.95 8.80
CA ALA A 242 11.15 -2.34 8.95
C ALA A 242 11.25 -2.87 10.40
N GLU A 243 10.41 -3.86 10.71
CA GLU A 243 10.51 -4.74 11.89
C GLU A 243 10.53 -4.05 13.27
N VAL A 244 9.98 -2.84 13.36
CA VAL A 244 9.84 -2.10 14.63
C VAL A 244 8.41 -1.65 14.86
N TRP A 245 8.08 -1.36 16.12
CA TRP A 245 6.94 -0.54 16.49
C TRP A 245 7.43 0.87 16.79
N ASP A 246 7.27 1.77 15.82
CA ASP A 246 7.57 3.19 15.99
C ASP A 246 6.30 3.94 16.38
N GLU A 247 6.11 4.15 17.68
CA GLU A 247 4.93 4.83 18.22
C GLU A 247 4.77 6.26 17.66
N ALA A 248 5.86 6.93 17.26
CA ALA A 248 5.77 8.27 16.69
C ALA A 248 5.16 8.23 15.28
N TYR A 249 5.62 7.32 14.41
CA TYR A 249 5.03 7.16 13.08
C TYR A 249 3.61 6.59 13.14
N ILE A 250 3.34 5.64 14.03
CA ILE A 250 1.99 5.11 14.24
C ILE A 250 1.03 6.22 14.68
N GLY A 251 1.43 7.04 15.66
CA GLY A 251 0.63 8.17 16.13
C GLY A 251 0.37 9.21 15.03
N ARG A 252 1.38 9.51 14.21
CA ARG A 252 1.23 10.40 13.05
C ARG A 252 0.26 9.83 12.01
N ALA A 253 0.37 8.55 11.68
CA ALA A 253 -0.54 7.89 10.75
C ALA A 253 -1.98 7.91 11.26
N MET A 254 -2.21 7.62 12.55
CA MET A 254 -3.53 7.70 13.19
C MET A 254 -4.14 9.10 13.07
N ALA A 255 -3.35 10.17 13.29
CA ALA A 255 -3.81 11.54 13.14
C ALA A 255 -4.16 11.89 11.68
N GLY A 256 -3.32 11.47 10.73
CA GLY A 256 -3.55 11.70 9.30
C GLY A 256 -4.76 10.92 8.76
N ILE A 257 -4.92 9.66 9.13
CA ILE A 257 -6.09 8.83 8.78
C ILE A 257 -7.36 9.45 9.35
N ARG A 258 -7.32 9.97 10.57
CA ARG A 258 -8.46 10.70 11.15
C ARG A 258 -8.85 11.93 10.33
N ASN A 259 -7.88 12.68 9.81
CA ASN A 259 -8.15 13.81 8.90
C ASN A 259 -8.84 13.35 7.62
N VAL A 260 -8.36 12.26 7.01
CA VAL A 260 -8.98 11.65 5.82
C VAL A 260 -10.43 11.25 6.10
N MET A 261 -10.68 10.60 7.24
CA MET A 261 -12.03 10.19 7.64
C MET A 261 -12.97 11.38 7.93
N ILE A 262 -12.46 12.50 8.45
CA ILE A 262 -13.25 13.72 8.64
C ILE A 262 -13.59 14.36 7.30
N ASP A 263 -12.61 14.48 6.41
CA ASP A 263 -12.80 15.04 5.07
C ASP A 263 -13.81 14.23 4.25
N ALA A 264 -13.74 12.90 4.33
CA ALA A 264 -14.70 11.99 3.71
C ALA A 264 -16.07 11.94 4.40
N GLY A 265 -16.29 12.72 5.48
CA GLY A 265 -17.55 12.77 6.21
C GLY A 265 -17.85 11.52 7.05
N MET A 266 -16.88 10.64 7.25
CA MET A 266 -17.04 9.42 8.07
C MET A 266 -17.05 9.73 9.57
N LEU A 267 -16.28 10.75 9.98
CA LEU A 267 -16.18 11.21 11.37
C LEU A 267 -16.55 12.69 11.49
N GLY A 268 -17.16 13.06 12.62
CA GLY A 268 -17.32 14.46 12.98
C GLY A 268 -16.02 15.08 13.47
N GLY A 269 -15.83 16.38 13.20
CA GLY A 269 -14.70 17.15 13.70
C GLY A 269 -14.14 18.11 12.67
N GLN A 270 -12.93 18.60 12.93
CA GLN A 270 -12.17 19.43 12.00
C GLN A 270 -10.83 18.77 11.69
N VAL A 271 -10.44 18.86 10.42
CA VAL A 271 -9.12 18.44 9.95
C VAL A 271 -8.05 19.24 10.69
N THR A 272 -7.07 18.55 11.25
CA THR A 272 -5.96 19.16 11.98
C THR A 272 -4.69 19.12 11.13
N THR A 273 -4.21 20.28 10.71
CA THR A 273 -3.01 20.43 9.85
C THR A 273 -1.80 20.97 10.59
N THR A 274 -1.71 20.72 11.90
CA THR A 274 -0.58 21.18 12.72
C THR A 274 0.75 20.63 12.21
N GLY A 275 1.76 21.50 12.09
CA GLY A 275 3.09 21.15 11.61
C GLY A 275 3.41 21.73 10.22
N PRO A 276 4.67 21.61 9.77
CA PRO A 276 5.09 22.13 8.48
C PRO A 276 4.35 21.45 7.33
N ALA A 277 4.22 22.13 6.20
CA ALA A 277 3.76 21.50 4.98
C ALA A 277 4.76 20.44 4.51
N PRO A 278 4.30 19.33 3.91
CA PRO A 278 5.18 18.32 3.33
C PRO A 278 6.09 18.94 2.26
N PHE A 279 7.32 18.45 2.15
CA PHE A 279 8.13 18.69 0.96
C PHE A 279 7.53 17.90 -0.22
N VAL A 280 7.32 18.55 -1.36
CA VAL A 280 6.75 17.90 -2.55
C VAL A 280 7.82 17.76 -3.61
N GLY A 281 8.01 16.54 -4.12
CA GLY A 281 8.92 16.25 -5.22
C GLY A 281 8.29 15.31 -6.24
N ASN A 282 8.89 15.20 -7.42
CA ASN A 282 8.44 14.34 -8.51
C ASN A 282 9.59 13.62 -9.23
N GLU A 283 10.81 13.76 -8.73
CA GLU A 283 12.00 13.13 -9.31
C GLU A 283 12.91 12.60 -8.20
N SER A 284 13.12 11.28 -8.19
CA SER A 284 13.98 10.59 -7.22
C SER A 284 15.33 10.19 -7.83
N TYR A 285 16.41 10.43 -7.11
CA TYR A 285 17.77 10.04 -7.45
C TYR A 285 18.31 9.03 -6.46
N GLU A 286 18.86 7.94 -6.97
CA GLU A 286 19.57 6.93 -6.18
C GLU A 286 21.06 7.23 -6.14
N VAL A 287 21.62 7.40 -4.95
CA VAL A 287 23.07 7.53 -4.75
C VAL A 287 23.63 6.15 -4.45
N LYS A 288 24.17 5.51 -5.48
CA LYS A 288 24.63 4.12 -5.44
C LYS A 288 26.09 3.99 -5.01
N SER A 289 26.40 2.92 -4.29
CA SER A 289 27.79 2.58 -3.99
C SER A 289 28.46 1.93 -5.21
N PRO A 290 29.66 2.36 -5.64
CA PRO A 290 30.40 1.66 -6.69
C PRO A 290 31.07 0.37 -6.20
N HIS A 291 31.14 0.14 -4.88
CA HIS A 291 31.84 -0.99 -4.26
C HIS A 291 31.03 -1.59 -3.12
N GLY A 292 31.21 -2.89 -2.87
CA GLY A 292 30.71 -3.49 -1.63
C GLY A 292 31.50 -2.98 -0.42
N GLY A 293 30.85 -2.87 0.74
CA GLY A 293 31.50 -2.44 1.98
C GLY A 293 30.54 -1.96 3.05
N TRP A 294 31.05 -1.08 3.91
CA TRP A 294 30.29 -0.46 5.00
C TRP A 294 29.98 1.00 4.66
N ALA A 295 28.71 1.32 4.51
CA ALA A 295 28.20 2.65 4.27
C ALA A 295 28.11 3.46 5.57
N ASN A 296 28.93 4.50 5.68
CA ASN A 296 28.88 5.48 6.74
C ASN A 296 28.18 6.76 6.25
N THR A 297 26.87 6.81 6.46
CA THR A 297 26.00 7.92 6.04
C THR A 297 26.32 9.21 6.79
N LYS A 298 26.39 10.32 6.06
CA LYS A 298 26.72 11.67 6.58
C LYS A 298 25.52 12.62 6.61
N VAL A 299 24.37 12.13 6.19
CA VAL A 299 23.10 12.86 6.14
C VAL A 299 22.02 12.11 6.90
N LYS A 300 20.94 12.82 7.23
CA LYS A 300 19.77 12.24 7.90
C LYS A 300 18.55 12.31 7.01
N LEU A 301 17.54 11.50 7.33
CA LEU A 301 16.20 11.67 6.75
C LEU A 301 15.72 13.11 6.91
N ASN A 302 15.01 13.57 5.90
CA ASN A 302 14.45 14.91 5.80
C ASN A 302 15.48 16.06 5.75
N GLN A 303 16.77 15.77 5.62
CA GLN A 303 17.80 16.80 5.43
C GLN A 303 17.81 17.30 3.98
N ASP A 304 17.89 18.62 3.79
CA ASP A 304 18.17 19.22 2.49
C ASP A 304 19.68 19.13 2.17
N VAL A 305 20.00 18.76 0.95
CA VAL A 305 21.38 18.64 0.43
C VAL A 305 21.56 19.44 -0.85
N LYS A 306 22.79 19.87 -1.10
CA LYS A 306 23.23 20.52 -2.33
C LYS A 306 24.07 19.58 -3.19
N THR A 307 24.02 19.80 -4.49
CA THR A 307 24.85 19.07 -5.45
C THR A 307 26.32 19.13 -5.03
N GLY A 308 26.96 17.97 -4.90
CA GLY A 308 28.36 17.84 -4.46
C GLY A 308 28.56 17.65 -2.96
N ASP A 309 27.53 17.82 -2.12
CA ASP A 309 27.60 17.50 -0.69
C ASP A 309 27.93 16.02 -0.49
N VAL A 310 28.78 15.69 0.49
CA VAL A 310 29.10 14.30 0.83
C VAL A 310 27.93 13.69 1.59
N VAL A 311 27.34 12.63 1.05
CA VAL A 311 26.17 11.95 1.65
C VAL A 311 26.53 10.65 2.34
N ALA A 312 27.58 9.97 1.90
CA ALA A 312 28.08 8.76 2.56
C ALA A 312 29.56 8.51 2.22
N VAL A 313 30.23 7.74 3.06
CA VAL A 313 31.59 7.22 2.81
C VAL A 313 31.53 5.70 2.91
N ILE A 314 32.10 5.01 1.94
CA ILE A 314 32.17 3.54 1.90
C ILE A 314 33.55 3.10 2.35
N THR A 315 33.60 2.14 3.28
CA THR A 315 34.84 1.54 3.76
C THR A 315 34.90 0.04 3.52
N ASN A 316 36.08 -0.51 3.26
CA ASN A 316 36.30 -1.96 3.19
C ASN A 316 36.35 -2.61 4.60
N ALA A 317 36.61 -3.92 4.66
CA ALA A 317 36.71 -4.67 5.92
C ALA A 317 37.88 -4.24 6.84
N PHE A 318 38.87 -3.52 6.30
CA PHE A 318 40.01 -2.99 7.06
C PHE A 318 39.79 -1.54 7.53
N GLY A 319 38.71 -0.90 7.09
CA GLY A 319 38.40 0.50 7.41
C GLY A 319 38.94 1.52 6.40
N ASP A 320 39.58 1.07 5.31
CA ASP A 320 40.05 1.99 4.27
C ASP A 320 38.86 2.55 3.48
N VAL A 321 38.89 3.84 3.20
CA VAL A 321 37.88 4.50 2.35
C VAL A 321 38.05 4.04 0.91
N THR A 322 37.01 3.38 0.38
CA THR A 322 36.97 2.92 -1.02
C THR A 322 36.14 3.83 -1.91
N ALA A 323 35.16 4.56 -1.36
CA ALA A 323 34.39 5.55 -2.09
C ALA A 323 33.87 6.68 -1.19
N THR A 324 33.71 7.88 -1.75
CA THR A 324 32.97 8.99 -1.15
C THR A 324 31.80 9.33 -2.05
N LEU A 325 30.57 9.09 -1.56
CA LEU A 325 29.35 9.32 -2.31
C LEU A 325 28.90 10.77 -2.11
N LYS A 326 28.54 11.43 -3.21
CA LYS A 326 28.09 12.83 -3.21
C LYS A 326 26.68 12.93 -3.77
N ALA A 327 25.94 13.94 -3.31
CA ALA A 327 24.63 14.27 -3.84
C ALA A 327 24.75 14.68 -5.33
N PRO A 328 24.06 14.01 -6.27
CA PRO A 328 24.11 14.35 -7.69
C PRO A 328 23.23 15.57 -8.02
N VAL A 329 22.31 15.92 -7.12
CA VAL A 329 21.33 16.99 -7.28
C VAL A 329 21.08 17.69 -5.95
N ASP A 330 20.59 18.92 -6.02
CA ASP A 330 19.92 19.57 -4.91
C ASP A 330 18.60 18.86 -4.61
N GLY A 331 18.28 18.63 -3.34
CA GLY A 331 17.02 18.01 -2.96
C GLY A 331 16.95 17.60 -1.49
N ARG A 332 15.93 16.81 -1.17
CA ARG A 332 15.59 16.31 0.15
C ARG A 332 15.99 14.83 0.28
N VAL A 333 16.72 14.47 1.32
CA VAL A 333 17.04 13.07 1.61
C VAL A 333 15.78 12.33 2.09
N ILE A 334 15.38 11.29 1.36
CA ILE A 334 14.16 10.52 1.63
C ILE A 334 14.42 9.09 2.08
N VAL A 335 15.59 8.51 1.77
CA VAL A 335 16.02 7.20 2.27
C VAL A 335 17.46 7.29 2.73
N VAL A 336 17.74 6.66 3.86
CA VAL A 336 19.09 6.38 4.37
C VAL A 336 19.17 4.91 4.80
N PRO A 337 20.37 4.30 4.82
CA PRO A 337 20.51 2.92 5.22
C PRO A 337 20.45 2.81 6.75
N VAL A 338 19.84 1.74 7.24
CA VAL A 338 19.89 1.31 8.65
C VAL A 338 20.91 0.17 8.78
N ASP A 339 20.96 -0.72 7.79
CA ASP A 339 22.03 -1.70 7.66
C ASP A 339 23.22 -1.04 6.97
N PRO A 340 24.40 -0.97 7.59
CA PRO A 340 25.55 -0.35 6.96
C PRO A 340 26.15 -1.21 5.85
N ARG A 341 25.78 -2.49 5.73
CA ARG A 341 26.28 -3.34 4.65
C ARG A 341 25.70 -2.87 3.33
N THR A 342 26.56 -2.70 2.34
CA THR A 342 26.14 -2.36 0.99
C THR A 342 26.86 -3.22 -0.04
N ASP A 343 26.14 -3.67 -1.05
CA ASP A 343 26.72 -4.29 -2.25
C ASP A 343 27.07 -3.23 -3.31
N ALA A 344 27.95 -3.60 -4.24
CA ALA A 344 28.24 -2.74 -5.38
C ALA A 344 26.98 -2.55 -6.25
N GLY A 345 26.65 -1.31 -6.57
CA GLY A 345 25.46 -0.91 -7.31
C GLY A 345 24.22 -0.68 -6.44
N GLU A 346 24.28 -1.01 -5.14
CA GLU A 346 23.15 -0.80 -4.24
C GLU A 346 22.96 0.68 -3.92
N ASN A 347 21.69 1.08 -3.80
CA ASN A 347 21.32 2.42 -3.42
C ASN A 347 21.56 2.65 -1.92
N VAL A 348 22.38 3.65 -1.58
CA VAL A 348 22.72 4.00 -0.19
C VAL A 348 21.83 5.13 0.31
N VAL A 349 21.70 6.21 -0.47
CA VAL A 349 20.87 7.38 -0.12
C VAL A 349 19.95 7.70 -1.29
N ARG A 350 18.66 7.94 -1.04
CA ARG A 350 17.77 8.52 -2.05
C ARG A 350 17.51 9.99 -1.78
N ILE A 351 17.57 10.79 -2.84
CA ILE A 351 17.29 12.22 -2.81
C ILE A 351 16.09 12.50 -3.71
N LEU A 352 15.11 13.23 -3.19
CA LEU A 352 13.94 13.68 -3.94
C LEU A 352 14.06 15.17 -4.25
N ARG A 353 13.67 15.56 -5.45
CA ARG A 353 13.53 16.97 -5.82
C ARG A 353 12.27 17.22 -6.65
N TRP A 354 12.00 18.50 -6.87
CA TRP A 354 11.02 18.95 -7.85
C TRP A 354 11.69 19.21 -9.20
N ASN A 355 11.05 18.79 -10.29
CA ASN A 355 11.47 19.01 -11.67
C ASN A 355 10.25 19.34 -12.55
N ASP A 356 10.18 20.59 -13.03
CA ASP A 356 9.06 21.08 -13.84
C ASP A 356 8.95 20.41 -15.23
N ALA A 357 10.03 19.78 -15.70
CA ALA A 357 10.06 19.10 -16.99
C ALA A 357 9.33 17.74 -16.98
N LEU A 358 9.08 17.18 -15.79
CA LEU A 358 8.35 15.91 -15.66
C LEU A 358 6.84 16.13 -15.80
N PRO A 359 6.11 15.09 -16.27
CA PRO A 359 4.69 15.23 -16.56
C PRO A 359 3.85 15.42 -15.29
N CYS A 360 4.22 14.79 -14.18
CA CYS A 360 3.51 14.91 -12.91
C CYS A 360 3.64 16.32 -12.33
N LYS A 361 2.50 16.93 -12.03
CA LYS A 361 2.38 18.27 -11.44
C LYS A 361 2.16 18.18 -9.94
N THR A 362 2.30 19.32 -9.27
CA THR A 362 2.26 19.35 -7.81
C THR A 362 0.94 18.75 -7.34
N ASP A 363 -0.17 19.08 -7.98
CA ASP A 363 -1.52 18.64 -7.66
C ASP A 363 -1.95 17.30 -8.27
N GLY A 364 -1.07 16.55 -8.94
CA GLY A 364 -1.42 15.29 -9.61
C GLY A 364 -0.65 15.04 -10.91
N CYS A 365 -0.55 13.77 -11.30
CA CYS A 365 -0.13 13.37 -12.63
C CYS A 365 -1.29 13.49 -13.64
N PRO A 366 -1.03 13.94 -14.88
CA PRO A 366 -2.00 13.88 -15.95
C PRO A 366 -2.45 12.44 -16.24
N SER A 367 -3.70 12.25 -16.65
CA SER A 367 -4.24 10.92 -17.01
C SER A 367 -3.54 10.27 -18.21
N SER A 368 -2.77 11.04 -18.99
CA SER A 368 -1.98 10.53 -20.11
C SER A 368 -0.64 9.89 -19.69
N VAL A 369 -0.28 9.95 -18.41
CA VAL A 369 0.97 9.36 -17.92
C VAL A 369 0.77 7.87 -17.72
N GLU A 370 1.56 7.07 -18.42
CA GLU A 370 1.59 5.62 -18.23
C GLU A 370 2.39 5.25 -16.98
N MET A 371 1.91 4.22 -16.28
CA MET A 371 2.63 3.64 -15.13
C MET A 371 3.93 2.98 -15.58
N VAL A 372 4.93 3.01 -14.70
CA VAL A 372 6.21 2.35 -14.92
C VAL A 372 6.07 0.84 -14.65
N LYS A 373 6.57 0.01 -15.56
CA LYS A 373 6.74 -1.42 -15.30
C LYS A 373 8.06 -1.64 -14.58
N ASP A 374 8.04 -2.25 -13.41
CA ASP A 374 9.27 -2.77 -12.80
C ASP A 374 9.71 -3.99 -13.61
N ASN A 375 10.85 -3.88 -14.30
CA ASN A 375 11.46 -4.98 -15.06
C ASN A 375 12.12 -6.02 -14.14
#